data_AF-A0A416DXP6-F1
#
_entry.id   AF-A0A416DXP6-F1
#
_cell.length_a   1.000
_cell.length_b   1.000
_cell.length_c   1.000
_cell.angle_alpha   90.00
_cell.angle_beta   90.00
_cell.angle_gamma   90.00
#
_symmetry.space_group_name_H-M   'P 1'
#
loop_
_entity.id
_entity.type
_entity.pdbx_description
1 polymer ?
#
loop_
_entity_poly.entity_id
_entity_poly.type
_entity_poly.pdbx_seq_one_letter_code
_entity_poly.pdbx_strand_id
1 'polypeptide(L)'
;MKKRIIAVMCIILSIGLLFGESDTNASTKSPLIYAGSENITGGKYTLGQKSKLRLNIKNKKQYKKITFKTENFKKIKIDKKGTVTAGTSNGTGNITVTGITKDGKKYNSHLKVTVTDTLGKYSNLTDLNTQNEVKKYLIDAGVSKKNVEAWLKDVNEYNKTIKNTSLVKKGYKKLGLNVPVYNDTKIAEYWSKKYNMFIGYNCRITAFDLLKDYVKIGKNVKTDTTELFMDSDALKNSPYQKYNKKDTKKFEALYSSVNTVYSTNTDKHISVFKKYRKKNDIKFANDKTKASLITVVFHSSFSKKENELFIGHAGVLVPLKNKKYIFIEKLSFQSPYQVIKFESKQQLNEYLMRMYDTEWGQDTAKPFIMENNDVLSCYHSVR
;
A
#
# COMPACT_ATOMS: atom_id res chain seq x y z
N MET A 1 -45.10 5.60 55.19
CA MET A 1 -45.17 6.16 53.81
C MET A 1 -44.11 7.23 53.71
N LYS A 2 -43.28 7.39 52.70
CA LYS A 2 -43.02 6.68 51.44
C LYS A 2 -41.75 7.37 50.90
N LYS A 3 -40.76 6.58 50.45
CA LYS A 3 -40.00 6.75 49.17
C LYS A 3 -39.25 8.09 49.00
N ARG A 4 -37.94 8.20 48.79
CA ARG A 4 -36.92 7.32 48.17
C ARG A 4 -35.56 8.02 48.38
N ILE A 5 -34.67 7.46 49.19
CA ILE A 5 -33.23 7.78 49.16
C ILE A 5 -32.47 6.46 49.30
N ILE A 6 -32.53 5.64 48.26
CA ILE A 6 -31.65 4.48 48.07
C ILE A 6 -31.46 4.35 46.56
N ALA A 7 -30.18 4.34 46.13
CA ALA A 7 -29.63 3.92 44.84
C ALA A 7 -28.78 4.97 44.10
N VAL A 8 -27.65 5.38 44.71
CA VAL A 8 -26.42 5.71 43.95
C VAL A 8 -25.20 5.20 44.74
N MET A 9 -25.22 3.91 45.04
CA MET A 9 -24.07 3.15 45.57
C MET A 9 -24.09 1.81 44.85
N CYS A 10 -23.59 1.78 43.60
CA CYS A 10 -23.19 0.56 42.84
C CYS A 10 -22.89 0.79 41.33
N ILE A 11 -22.52 2.00 40.89
CA ILE A 11 -21.96 2.19 39.53
C ILE A 11 -20.64 2.95 39.61
N ILE A 12 -19.68 2.37 40.34
CA ILE A 12 -18.24 2.68 40.22
C ILE A 12 -17.49 1.34 40.14
N LEU A 13 -17.85 0.51 39.15
CA LEU A 13 -17.14 -0.74 38.88
C LEU A 13 -17.20 -1.22 37.41
N SER A 14 -17.53 -0.35 36.46
CA SER A 14 -17.62 -0.76 35.05
C SER A 14 -17.17 0.28 34.02
N ILE A 15 -16.44 1.32 34.41
CA ILE A 15 -15.79 2.26 33.48
C ILE A 15 -14.28 2.14 33.64
N GLY A 16 -13.77 0.97 33.25
CA GLY A 16 -12.34 0.65 33.06
C GLY A 16 -12.08 0.03 31.69
N LEU A 17 -12.97 0.29 30.72
CA LEU A 17 -12.90 -0.21 29.35
C LEU A 17 -13.03 0.98 28.42
N LEU A 18 -11.90 1.50 27.97
CA LEU A 18 -11.62 2.26 26.74
C LEU A 18 -10.41 3.15 27.04
N PHE A 19 -9.37 3.00 26.24
CA PHE A 19 -8.02 3.57 26.40
C PHE A 19 -7.09 2.81 27.35
N GLY A 20 -7.00 1.49 27.14
CA GLY A 20 -5.72 0.82 27.34
C GLY A 20 -4.82 1.13 26.14
N GLU A 21 -3.81 1.98 26.31
CA GLU A 21 -2.52 1.68 25.70
C GLU A 21 -2.15 0.29 26.17
N SER A 22 -2.34 -0.71 25.30
CA SER A 22 -1.99 -2.05 25.66
C SER A 22 -0.47 -2.12 25.74
N ASP A 23 0.06 -2.15 26.95
CA ASP A 23 1.33 -2.76 27.25
C ASP A 23 1.32 -4.19 26.66
N THR A 24 1.82 -4.33 25.43
CA THR A 24 1.88 -5.61 24.71
C THR A 24 2.97 -6.55 25.25
N ASN A 25 3.42 -6.34 26.49
CA ASN A 25 4.41 -7.15 27.20
C ASN A 25 3.77 -8.18 28.15
N ALA A 26 2.48 -8.49 28.01
CA ALA A 26 1.99 -9.77 28.48
C ALA A 26 2.77 -10.88 27.73
N SER A 27 3.61 -11.62 28.45
CA SER A 27 4.40 -12.75 27.94
C SER A 27 3.46 -13.84 27.40
N THR A 28 3.04 -13.69 26.14
CA THR A 28 2.38 -14.78 25.43
C THR A 28 3.43 -15.88 25.26
N LYS A 29 3.24 -17.00 25.94
CA LYS A 29 4.16 -18.15 25.85
C LYS A 29 4.23 -18.73 24.44
N SER A 30 3.17 -18.57 23.65
CA SER A 30 3.11 -18.98 22.25
C SER A 30 3.84 -18.04 21.28
N PRO A 31 4.51 -18.58 20.24
CA PRO A 31 5.24 -17.77 19.27
C PRO A 31 4.33 -16.80 18.50
N LEU A 32 4.58 -15.50 18.60
CA LEU A 32 3.85 -14.52 17.79
C LEU A 32 4.45 -14.45 16.37
N ILE A 33 3.62 -14.72 15.37
CA ILE A 33 3.96 -14.78 13.95
C ILE A 33 3.64 -13.44 13.29
N TYR A 34 4.61 -12.88 12.58
CA TYR A 34 4.51 -11.60 11.88
C TYR A 34 4.89 -11.73 10.40
N ALA A 35 4.20 -10.96 9.55
CA ALA A 35 4.59 -10.66 8.18
C ALA A 35 4.82 -9.15 8.07
N GLY A 36 6.05 -8.74 7.75
CA GLY A 36 6.46 -7.36 8.00
C GLY A 36 6.31 -7.02 9.49
N SER A 37 5.51 -6.01 9.81
CA SER A 37 5.12 -5.62 11.17
C SER A 37 3.70 -6.03 11.55
N GLU A 38 2.94 -6.69 10.66
CA GLU A 38 1.58 -7.18 10.93
C GLU A 38 1.63 -8.49 11.73
N ASN A 39 0.93 -8.54 12.87
CA ASN A 39 0.73 -9.78 13.62
C ASN A 39 -0.34 -10.63 12.93
N ILE A 40 0.04 -11.84 12.51
CA ILE A 40 -0.81 -12.78 11.77
C ILE A 40 -1.01 -14.10 12.53
N THR A 41 -0.68 -14.11 13.81
CA THR A 41 -0.84 -15.28 14.71
C THR A 41 -2.30 -15.72 14.76
N GLY A 42 -2.56 -17.00 14.48
CA GLY A 42 -3.90 -17.58 14.44
C GLY A 42 -4.74 -17.13 13.24
N GLY A 43 -4.20 -16.26 12.38
CA GLY A 43 -4.92 -15.59 11.31
C GLY A 43 -4.87 -16.31 9.96
N LYS A 44 -5.28 -15.56 8.94
CA LYS A 44 -5.20 -15.94 7.53
C LYS A 44 -4.24 -14.99 6.80
N TYR A 45 -3.47 -15.52 5.86
CA TYR A 45 -2.60 -14.75 4.97
C TYR A 45 -2.78 -15.17 3.52
N THR A 46 -2.91 -14.21 2.61
CA THR A 46 -3.06 -14.48 1.18
C THR A 46 -1.74 -14.22 0.44
N LEU A 47 -1.27 -15.21 -0.33
CA LEU A 47 -0.10 -15.12 -1.19
C LEU A 47 -0.46 -15.42 -2.65
N GLY A 48 0.18 -14.71 -3.57
CA GLY A 48 0.14 -15.07 -4.98
C GLY A 48 0.90 -16.38 -5.22
N GLN A 49 0.52 -17.15 -6.24
CA GLN A 49 1.27 -18.36 -6.62
C GLN A 49 2.74 -18.02 -6.89
N LYS A 50 3.66 -18.90 -6.45
CA LYS A 50 5.11 -18.71 -6.52
C LYS A 50 5.68 -17.56 -5.66
N SER A 51 4.86 -16.85 -4.88
CA SER A 51 5.37 -15.85 -3.93
C SER A 51 6.13 -16.49 -2.77
N LYS A 52 7.02 -15.71 -2.19
CA LYS A 52 7.66 -16.00 -0.91
C LYS A 52 7.19 -15.04 0.17
N LEU A 53 7.15 -15.53 1.40
CA LEU A 53 6.87 -14.73 2.59
C LEU A 53 7.83 -15.14 3.71
N ARG A 54 8.60 -14.19 4.25
CA ARG A 54 9.40 -14.45 5.44
C ARG A 54 8.59 -14.19 6.70
N LEU A 55 8.41 -15.23 7.52
CA LEU A 55 7.79 -15.10 8.84
C LEU A 55 8.80 -14.57 9.86
N ASN A 56 8.40 -13.51 10.54
CA ASN A 56 9.12 -12.95 11.68
C ASN A 56 8.47 -13.46 12.97
N ILE A 57 9.27 -14.07 13.86
CA ILE A 57 8.78 -14.48 15.17
C ILE A 57 9.21 -13.42 16.19
N LYS A 58 8.27 -12.86 16.94
CA LYS A 58 8.58 -11.90 18.02
C LYS A 58 9.06 -12.66 19.26
N ASN A 59 9.88 -12.01 20.09
CA ASN A 59 10.40 -12.55 21.36
C ASN A 59 11.20 -13.86 21.23
N LYS A 60 11.92 -14.08 20.11
CA LYS A 60 12.69 -15.33 19.86
C LYS A 60 13.61 -15.75 21.01
N LYS A 61 14.15 -14.79 21.77
CA LYS A 61 15.08 -15.01 22.90
C LYS A 61 14.49 -15.87 24.03
N GLN A 62 13.15 -15.95 24.15
CA GLN A 62 12.50 -16.79 25.18
C GLN A 62 12.52 -18.29 24.83
N TYR A 63 12.77 -18.62 23.56
CA TYR A 63 12.77 -20.00 23.08
C TYR A 63 14.20 -20.52 22.92
N LYS A 64 14.45 -21.73 23.41
CA LYS A 64 15.65 -22.51 23.08
C LYS A 64 15.65 -22.91 21.60
N LYS A 65 14.47 -23.18 21.04
CA LYS A 65 14.31 -23.63 19.65
C LYS A 65 12.96 -23.20 19.09
N ILE A 66 12.95 -22.78 17.82
CA ILE A 66 11.73 -22.56 17.04
C ILE A 66 11.73 -23.55 15.87
N THR A 67 10.61 -24.23 15.65
CA THR A 67 10.43 -25.13 14.51
C THR A 67 9.17 -24.78 13.74
N PHE A 68 9.23 -25.02 12.43
CA PHE A 68 8.12 -24.81 11.50
C PHE A 68 7.68 -26.15 10.96
N LYS A 69 6.36 -26.40 10.95
CA LYS A 69 5.74 -27.53 10.27
C LYS A 69 4.67 -26.97 9.33
N THR A 70 4.56 -27.56 8.15
CA THR A 70 3.46 -27.27 7.25
C THR A 70 2.62 -28.52 7.03
N GLU A 71 1.33 -28.30 6.83
CA GLU A 71 0.39 -29.29 6.32
C GLU A 71 0.05 -28.91 4.88
N ASN A 72 -0.15 -29.92 4.02
CA ASN A 72 -0.39 -29.75 2.58
C ASN A 72 0.81 -29.14 1.79
N PHE A 73 1.92 -29.87 1.75
CA PHE A 73 3.17 -29.49 1.05
C PHE A 73 3.02 -29.17 -0.45
N LYS A 74 1.91 -29.59 -1.07
CA LYS A 74 1.60 -29.28 -2.47
C LYS A 74 1.22 -27.80 -2.65
N LYS A 75 0.70 -27.14 -1.61
CA LYS A 75 0.24 -25.73 -1.67
C LYS A 75 1.25 -24.75 -1.12
N ILE A 76 1.89 -25.07 0.00
CA ILE A 76 2.92 -24.22 0.60
C ILE A 76 4.07 -25.09 1.11
N LYS A 77 5.27 -24.53 1.10
CA LYS A 77 6.46 -25.10 1.76
C LYS A 77 7.01 -24.06 2.73
N ILE A 78 7.54 -24.48 3.86
CA ILE A 78 8.25 -23.58 4.79
C ILE A 78 9.64 -24.15 5.08
N ASP A 79 10.65 -23.30 4.95
CA ASP A 79 12.04 -23.68 5.27
C ASP A 79 12.36 -23.54 6.78
N LYS A 80 13.54 -24.01 7.18
CA LYS A 80 14.02 -23.90 8.58
C LYS A 80 14.21 -22.44 9.05
N LYS A 81 14.34 -21.49 8.12
CA LYS A 81 14.51 -20.05 8.40
C LYS A 81 13.16 -19.34 8.58
N GLY A 82 12.04 -20.00 8.28
CA GLY A 82 10.69 -19.46 8.35
C GLY A 82 10.23 -18.78 7.06
N THR A 83 10.86 -19.08 5.91
CA THR A 83 10.42 -18.60 4.60
C THR A 83 9.36 -19.54 4.05
N VAL A 84 8.16 -19.02 3.84
CA VAL A 84 7.06 -19.71 3.16
C VAL A 84 7.21 -19.51 1.66
N THR A 85 7.07 -20.57 0.87
CA THR A 85 7.00 -20.52 -0.59
C THR A 85 5.65 -21.06 -1.03
N ALA A 86 4.89 -20.23 -1.74
CA ALA A 86 3.60 -20.60 -2.33
C ALA A 86 3.80 -21.48 -3.57
N GLY A 87 2.96 -22.50 -3.71
CA GLY A 87 2.94 -23.40 -4.86
C GLY A 87 2.36 -22.75 -6.13
N THR A 88 2.12 -23.57 -7.14
CA THR A 88 1.64 -23.17 -8.48
C THR A 88 0.14 -23.37 -8.69
N SER A 89 -0.61 -23.72 -7.64
CA SER A 89 -2.05 -23.95 -7.74
C SER A 89 -2.78 -23.36 -6.53
N ASN A 90 -4.01 -22.90 -6.77
CA ASN A 90 -4.84 -22.29 -5.74
C ASN A 90 -5.15 -23.29 -4.61
N GLY A 91 -5.30 -22.79 -3.40
CA GLY A 91 -5.68 -23.61 -2.26
C GLY A 91 -5.25 -23.01 -0.93
N THR A 92 -5.32 -23.82 0.12
CA THR A 92 -4.92 -23.42 1.47
C THR A 92 -3.95 -24.44 2.05
N GLY A 93 -2.95 -23.94 2.78
CA GLY A 93 -2.10 -24.74 3.67
C GLY A 93 -2.06 -24.14 5.06
N ASN A 94 -1.72 -24.96 6.05
CA ASN A 94 -1.58 -24.52 7.44
C ASN A 94 -0.11 -24.62 7.84
N ILE A 95 0.35 -23.63 8.60
CA ILE A 95 1.66 -23.60 9.22
C ILE A 95 1.47 -23.66 10.72
N THR A 96 2.22 -24.55 11.36
CA THR A 96 2.35 -24.62 12.81
C THR A 96 3.77 -24.20 13.17
N VAL A 97 3.87 -23.16 14.01
CA VAL A 97 5.11 -22.65 14.59
C VAL A 97 5.17 -23.12 16.04
N THR A 98 6.18 -23.92 16.38
CA THR A 98 6.40 -24.42 17.73
C THR A 98 7.60 -23.74 18.36
N GLY A 99 7.39 -23.07 19.47
CA GLY A 99 8.44 -22.55 20.34
C GLY A 99 8.69 -23.51 21.50
N ILE A 100 9.92 -23.97 21.64
CA ILE A 100 10.38 -24.75 22.78
C ILE A 100 11.13 -23.79 23.70
N THR A 101 10.59 -23.57 24.89
CA THR A 101 11.17 -22.72 25.94
C THR A 101 12.43 -23.34 26.54
N LYS A 102 13.17 -22.56 27.35
CA LYS A 102 14.43 -23.02 27.97
C LYS A 102 14.21 -24.18 28.94
N ASP A 103 13.07 -24.22 29.62
CA ASP A 103 12.60 -25.31 30.49
C ASP A 103 11.92 -26.46 29.72
N GLY A 104 11.98 -26.46 28.39
CA GLY A 104 11.51 -27.57 27.55
C GLY A 104 10.01 -27.57 27.23
N LYS A 105 9.22 -26.63 27.76
CA LYS A 105 7.79 -26.53 27.44
C LYS A 105 7.57 -26.10 25.99
N LYS A 106 6.60 -26.74 25.34
CA LYS A 106 6.24 -26.51 23.94
C LYS A 106 5.01 -25.63 23.84
N TYR A 107 5.08 -24.59 23.00
CA TYR A 107 3.95 -23.72 22.68
C TYR A 107 3.78 -23.60 21.18
N ASN A 108 2.54 -23.71 20.72
CA ASN A 108 2.21 -23.69 19.31
C ASN A 108 1.48 -22.41 18.91
N SER A 109 1.69 -22.01 17.66
CA SER A 109 0.91 -20.98 16.99
C SER A 109 0.66 -21.39 15.57
N HIS A 110 -0.48 -20.99 15.04
CA HIS A 110 -0.95 -21.44 13.74
C HIS A 110 -1.10 -20.27 12.79
N LEU A 111 -0.92 -20.53 11.51
CA LEU A 111 -1.18 -19.58 10.43
C LEU A 111 -1.80 -20.33 9.26
N LYS A 112 -2.92 -19.82 8.75
CA LYS A 112 -3.52 -20.33 7.52
C LYS A 112 -3.04 -19.49 6.34
N VAL A 113 -2.45 -20.12 5.34
CA VAL A 113 -1.99 -19.44 4.12
C VAL A 113 -2.86 -19.86 2.94
N THR A 114 -3.49 -18.89 2.29
CA THR A 114 -4.24 -19.05 1.06
C THR A 114 -3.34 -18.68 -0.12
N VAL A 115 -3.19 -19.61 -1.06
CA VAL A 115 -2.47 -19.40 -2.33
C VAL A 115 -3.48 -19.12 -3.43
N THR A 116 -3.26 -18.07 -4.21
CA THR A 116 -4.20 -17.58 -5.23
C THR A 116 -3.49 -17.17 -6.53
N ASP A 117 -4.15 -17.36 -7.66
CA ASP A 117 -3.78 -16.83 -8.98
C ASP A 117 -4.41 -15.45 -9.25
N THR A 118 -5.16 -14.93 -8.28
CA THR A 118 -5.88 -13.66 -8.38
C THR A 118 -5.62 -12.76 -7.19
N LEU A 119 -5.29 -11.51 -7.50
CA LEU A 119 -4.99 -10.49 -6.51
C LEU A 119 -6.16 -9.55 -6.26
N GLY A 120 -7.25 -9.66 -7.03
CA GLY A 120 -8.41 -8.80 -6.84
C GLY A 120 -9.26 -8.69 -8.09
N LYS A 121 -9.97 -7.57 -8.23
CA LYS A 121 -10.70 -7.22 -9.45
C LYS A 121 -10.50 -5.75 -9.77
N TYR A 122 -10.29 -5.41 -11.04
CA TYR A 122 -10.04 -4.04 -11.47
C TYR A 122 -11.12 -3.53 -12.42
N SER A 123 -11.32 -2.22 -12.43
CA SER A 123 -12.18 -1.51 -13.37
C SER A 123 -11.44 -0.32 -13.97
N ASN A 124 -11.80 0.03 -15.21
CA ASN A 124 -11.37 1.27 -15.86
C ASN A 124 -12.45 2.37 -15.82
N LEU A 125 -13.49 2.21 -14.99
CA LEU A 125 -14.51 3.24 -14.73
C LEU A 125 -15.24 3.72 -16.01
N THR A 126 -15.48 2.81 -16.95
CA THR A 126 -16.16 3.12 -18.22
C THR A 126 -17.67 3.26 -18.06
N ASP A 127 -18.25 2.74 -16.97
CA ASP A 127 -19.68 2.79 -16.69
C ASP A 127 -20.01 3.62 -15.44
N LEU A 128 -21.17 4.28 -15.49
CA LEU A 128 -21.64 5.16 -14.42
C LEU A 128 -21.89 4.43 -13.10
N ASN A 129 -22.28 3.16 -13.11
CA ASN A 129 -22.54 2.42 -11.87
C ASN A 129 -21.25 2.25 -11.07
N THR A 130 -20.17 1.84 -11.72
CA THR A 130 -18.85 1.76 -11.10
C THR A 130 -18.36 3.15 -10.66
N GLN A 131 -18.52 4.19 -11.49
CA GLN A 131 -18.12 5.55 -11.10
C GLN A 131 -18.87 6.04 -9.86
N ASN A 132 -20.18 5.84 -9.79
CA ASN A 132 -21.00 6.22 -8.64
C ASN A 132 -20.63 5.42 -7.38
N GLU A 133 -20.36 4.13 -7.53
CA GLU A 133 -19.89 3.27 -6.45
C GLU A 133 -18.56 3.79 -5.86
N VAL A 134 -17.57 4.04 -6.71
CA VAL A 134 -16.25 4.52 -6.29
C VAL A 134 -16.31 5.94 -5.74
N LYS A 135 -17.10 6.83 -6.36
CA LYS A 135 -17.39 8.17 -5.85
C LYS A 135 -17.88 8.10 -4.40
N LYS A 136 -18.84 7.23 -4.14
CA LYS A 136 -19.37 7.03 -2.79
C LYS A 136 -18.30 6.55 -1.82
N TYR A 137 -17.48 5.56 -2.20
CA TYR A 137 -16.40 5.08 -1.33
C TYR A 137 -15.38 6.17 -0.96
N LEU A 138 -14.98 7.01 -1.94
CA LEU A 138 -14.06 8.11 -1.68
C LEU A 138 -14.67 9.16 -0.73
N ILE A 139 -15.91 9.56 -0.97
CA ILE A 139 -16.61 10.55 -0.13
C ILE A 139 -16.86 10.00 1.28
N ASP A 140 -17.32 8.74 1.41
CA ASP A 140 -17.55 8.09 2.69
C ASP A 140 -16.24 7.92 3.50
N ALA A 141 -15.10 7.83 2.80
CA ALA A 141 -13.77 7.82 3.41
C ALA A 141 -13.28 9.22 3.82
N GLY A 142 -14.04 10.27 3.52
CA GLY A 142 -13.73 11.65 3.89
C GLY A 142 -12.97 12.43 2.82
N VAL A 143 -12.74 11.88 1.61
CA VAL A 143 -12.12 12.61 0.49
C VAL A 143 -13.07 13.70 0.00
N SER A 144 -12.56 14.91 -0.18
CA SER A 144 -13.32 16.08 -0.64
C SER A 144 -14.10 15.79 -1.93
N LYS A 145 -15.41 16.06 -1.90
CA LYS A 145 -16.30 15.90 -3.07
C LYS A 145 -15.75 16.62 -4.31
N LYS A 146 -15.18 17.81 -4.13
CA LYS A 146 -14.54 18.59 -5.20
C LYS A 146 -13.40 17.81 -5.86
N ASN A 147 -12.53 17.19 -5.08
CA ASN A 147 -11.38 16.43 -5.60
C ASN A 147 -11.85 15.16 -6.30
N VAL A 148 -12.85 14.46 -5.74
CA VAL A 148 -13.45 13.27 -6.36
C VAL A 148 -14.10 13.58 -7.70
N GLU A 149 -14.83 14.70 -7.79
CA GLU A 149 -15.48 15.13 -9.04
C GLU A 149 -14.47 15.58 -10.09
N ALA A 150 -13.40 16.29 -9.69
CA ALA A 150 -12.30 16.63 -10.59
C ALA A 150 -11.59 15.37 -11.12
N TRP A 151 -11.31 14.39 -10.25
CA TRP A 151 -10.71 13.13 -10.66
C TRP A 151 -11.60 12.34 -11.62
N LEU A 152 -12.92 12.25 -11.37
CA LEU A 152 -13.84 11.60 -12.32
C LEU A 152 -13.92 12.33 -13.66
N LYS A 153 -13.76 13.65 -13.68
CA LYS A 153 -13.66 14.40 -14.94
C LYS A 153 -12.42 13.98 -15.72
N ASP A 154 -11.27 13.86 -15.06
CA ASP A 154 -10.03 13.39 -15.69
C ASP A 154 -10.18 11.95 -16.24
N VAL A 155 -10.82 11.05 -15.47
CA VAL A 155 -11.13 9.68 -15.90
C VAL A 155 -11.98 9.67 -17.17
N ASN A 156 -13.09 10.43 -17.17
CA ASN A 156 -14.03 10.47 -18.28
C ASN A 156 -13.40 11.07 -19.53
N GLU A 157 -12.63 12.14 -19.38
CA GLU A 157 -11.92 12.76 -20.49
C GLU A 157 -10.87 11.82 -21.08
N TYR A 158 -10.11 11.13 -20.23
CA TYR A 158 -9.12 10.16 -20.66
C TYR A 158 -9.75 9.02 -21.44
N ASN A 159 -10.75 8.37 -20.86
CA ASN A 159 -11.49 7.25 -21.46
C ASN A 159 -12.10 7.65 -22.82
N LYS A 160 -12.69 8.86 -22.91
CA LYS A 160 -13.21 9.40 -24.17
C LYS A 160 -12.09 9.61 -25.19
N THR A 161 -10.97 10.20 -24.79
CA THR A 161 -9.85 10.53 -25.68
C THR A 161 -9.26 9.28 -26.32
N ILE A 162 -9.04 8.23 -25.53
CA ILE A 162 -8.49 6.97 -26.03
C ILE A 162 -9.56 6.05 -26.66
N LYS A 163 -10.78 6.54 -26.84
CA LYS A 163 -11.94 5.80 -27.39
C LYS A 163 -12.21 4.48 -26.66
N ASN A 164 -12.02 4.46 -25.34
CA ASN A 164 -12.13 3.26 -24.49
C ASN A 164 -11.28 2.07 -24.96
N THR A 165 -10.18 2.31 -25.67
CA THR A 165 -9.31 1.27 -26.21
C THR A 165 -8.80 0.35 -25.11
N SER A 166 -9.03 -0.96 -25.28
CA SER A 166 -8.61 -2.02 -24.35
C SER A 166 -9.13 -1.89 -22.91
N LEU A 167 -10.12 -1.03 -22.65
CA LEU A 167 -10.69 -0.86 -21.32
C LEU A 167 -11.70 -1.95 -20.98
N VAL A 168 -11.82 -2.25 -19.68
CA VAL A 168 -12.95 -3.04 -19.17
C VAL A 168 -14.23 -2.29 -19.49
N LYS A 169 -15.14 -2.88 -20.28
CA LYS A 169 -16.35 -2.21 -20.80
C LYS A 169 -17.40 -1.86 -19.74
N LYS A 170 -17.47 -2.65 -18.65
CA LYS A 170 -18.42 -2.46 -17.56
C LYS A 170 -17.97 -3.21 -16.32
N GLY A 171 -18.19 -2.63 -15.14
CA GLY A 171 -17.95 -3.27 -13.85
C GLY A 171 -16.48 -3.60 -13.66
N TYR A 172 -16.22 -4.79 -13.11
CA TYR A 172 -14.87 -5.23 -12.73
C TYR A 172 -14.48 -6.52 -13.47
N LYS A 173 -13.22 -6.60 -13.88
CA LYS A 173 -12.57 -7.82 -14.41
C LYS A 173 -11.63 -8.41 -13.36
N LYS A 174 -11.46 -9.75 -13.35
CA LYS A 174 -10.50 -10.45 -12.49
C LYS A 174 -9.10 -9.89 -12.72
N LEU A 175 -8.40 -9.53 -11.64
CA LEU A 175 -6.99 -9.17 -11.65
C LEU A 175 -6.17 -10.44 -11.36
N GLY A 176 -5.34 -10.84 -12.33
CA GLY A 176 -4.42 -11.97 -12.18
C GLY A 176 -3.19 -11.60 -11.34
N LEU A 177 -2.13 -12.40 -11.45
CA LEU A 177 -0.82 -12.11 -10.85
C LEU A 177 0.00 -11.09 -11.66
N ASN A 178 -0.37 -10.88 -12.92
CA ASN A 178 0.24 -9.90 -13.82
C ASN A 178 -0.70 -8.69 -13.97
N VAL A 179 -0.11 -7.55 -14.27
CA VAL A 179 -0.84 -6.30 -14.53
C VAL A 179 -1.72 -6.44 -15.79
N PRO A 180 -2.83 -5.68 -15.88
CA PRO A 180 -3.59 -5.61 -17.11
C PRO A 180 -2.74 -5.14 -18.29
N VAL A 181 -2.90 -5.78 -19.46
CA VAL A 181 -2.23 -5.41 -20.70
C VAL A 181 -3.18 -4.52 -21.52
N TYR A 182 -2.68 -3.37 -21.96
CA TYR A 182 -3.40 -2.42 -22.80
C TYR A 182 -2.72 -2.28 -24.15
N ASN A 183 -3.43 -1.70 -25.14
CA ASN A 183 -2.82 -1.38 -26.42
C ASN A 183 -2.18 0.01 -26.33
N ASP A 184 -1.01 0.07 -25.69
CA ASP A 184 -0.33 1.32 -25.37
C ASP A 184 0.02 2.14 -26.62
N THR A 185 0.40 1.47 -27.73
CA THR A 185 0.65 2.12 -29.02
C THR A 185 -0.58 2.88 -29.52
N LYS A 186 -1.74 2.22 -29.54
CA LYS A 186 -2.99 2.83 -30.01
C LYS A 186 -3.51 3.91 -29.05
N ILE A 187 -3.30 3.71 -27.75
CA ILE A 187 -3.62 4.72 -26.73
C ILE A 187 -2.77 5.97 -26.96
N ALA A 188 -1.45 5.82 -27.14
CA ALA A 188 -0.54 6.91 -27.40
C ALA A 188 -0.90 7.65 -28.70
N GLU A 189 -1.26 6.92 -29.76
CA GLU A 189 -1.72 7.51 -31.03
C GLU A 189 -2.98 8.37 -30.85
N TYR A 190 -3.99 7.89 -30.12
CA TYR A 190 -5.18 8.70 -29.87
C TYR A 190 -4.91 9.89 -28.97
N TRP A 191 -4.01 9.73 -28.00
CA TRP A 191 -3.64 10.81 -27.09
C TRP A 191 -2.91 11.93 -27.82
N SER A 192 -1.88 11.60 -28.62
CA SER A 192 -1.07 12.58 -29.37
C SER A 192 -1.88 13.33 -30.43
N LYS A 193 -2.91 12.68 -31.02
CA LYS A 193 -3.85 13.34 -31.94
C LYS A 193 -4.66 14.46 -31.28
N LYS A 194 -4.95 14.35 -29.97
CA LYS A 194 -5.70 15.38 -29.23
C LYS A 194 -4.77 16.39 -28.57
N TYR A 195 -3.64 15.93 -28.06
CA TYR A 195 -2.72 16.70 -27.25
C TYR A 195 -1.31 16.64 -27.80
N ASN A 196 -0.73 17.80 -28.11
CA ASN A 196 0.63 17.88 -28.62
C ASN A 196 1.67 17.65 -27.50
N MET A 197 1.76 18.57 -26.53
CA MET A 197 2.75 18.52 -25.45
C MET A 197 2.22 17.97 -24.12
N PHE A 198 0.91 17.83 -23.97
CA PHE A 198 0.33 17.33 -22.73
C PHE A 198 0.34 15.81 -22.72
N ILE A 199 1.25 15.21 -21.94
CA ILE A 199 1.41 13.76 -21.85
C ILE A 199 0.35 13.08 -20.95
N GLY A 200 -0.55 13.84 -20.33
CA GLY A 200 -1.54 13.33 -19.38
C GLY A 200 -1.08 13.44 -17.93
N TYR A 201 -1.79 12.77 -17.02
CA TYR A 201 -1.43 12.73 -15.60
C TYR A 201 -0.99 11.32 -15.19
N ASN A 202 0.02 11.23 -14.34
CA ASN A 202 0.56 9.97 -13.83
C ASN A 202 0.02 9.62 -12.43
N CYS A 203 0.63 8.61 -11.81
CA CYS A 203 0.34 8.11 -10.47
C CYS A 203 0.45 9.20 -9.38
N ARG A 204 1.54 9.99 -9.38
CA ARG A 204 1.83 11.02 -8.36
C ARG A 204 0.82 12.15 -8.42
N ILE A 205 0.57 12.70 -9.62
CA ILE A 205 -0.41 13.78 -9.82
C ILE A 205 -1.81 13.31 -9.41
N THR A 206 -2.21 12.12 -9.86
CA THR A 206 -3.54 11.55 -9.55
C THR A 206 -3.74 11.35 -8.05
N ALA A 207 -2.76 10.76 -7.37
CA ALA A 207 -2.85 10.50 -5.94
C ALA A 207 -2.84 11.80 -5.11
N PHE A 208 -2.03 12.78 -5.51
CA PHE A 208 -2.00 14.08 -4.86
C PHE A 208 -3.30 14.85 -5.05
N ASP A 209 -3.88 14.87 -6.26
CA ASP A 209 -5.14 15.58 -6.51
C ASP A 209 -6.28 15.12 -5.60
N LEU A 210 -6.35 13.80 -5.35
CA LEU A 210 -7.33 13.23 -4.44
C LEU A 210 -7.05 13.63 -2.98
N LEU A 211 -5.78 13.67 -2.55
CA LEU A 211 -5.40 13.78 -1.13
C LEU A 211 -4.80 15.13 -0.70
N LYS A 212 -4.62 16.10 -1.59
CA LYS A 212 -3.87 17.35 -1.34
C LYS A 212 -4.37 18.19 -0.16
N ASP A 213 -5.67 18.10 0.15
CA ASP A 213 -6.29 18.79 1.27
C ASP A 213 -5.83 18.24 2.64
N TYR A 214 -5.35 16.99 2.66
CA TYR A 214 -4.89 16.29 3.87
C TYR A 214 -3.37 16.30 4.02
N VAL A 215 -2.63 16.68 2.97
CA VAL A 215 -1.17 16.81 2.98
C VAL A 215 -0.76 18.14 3.60
N LYS A 216 0.10 18.06 4.62
CA LYS A 216 0.76 19.19 5.28
C LYS A 216 2.27 19.05 5.13
N ILE A 217 2.94 20.18 5.02
CA ILE A 217 4.41 20.28 4.93
C ILE A 217 4.89 21.39 5.85
N GLY A 218 6.16 21.34 6.26
CA GLY A 218 6.82 22.43 6.96
C GLY A 218 6.93 23.71 6.12
N LYS A 219 7.20 24.85 6.76
CA LYS A 219 7.25 26.15 6.07
C LYS A 219 8.42 26.28 5.07
N ASN A 220 9.57 25.68 5.37
CA ASN A 220 10.83 25.86 4.65
C ASN A 220 11.41 24.52 4.17
N VAL A 221 10.59 23.68 3.53
CA VAL A 221 11.06 22.41 2.97
C VAL A 221 11.94 22.70 1.77
N LYS A 222 13.19 22.21 1.81
CA LYS A 222 14.06 22.15 0.63
C LYS A 222 13.68 20.90 -0.17
N THR A 223 13.33 21.10 -1.44
CA THR A 223 12.89 20.04 -2.34
C THR A 223 13.94 19.76 -3.39
N ASP A 224 14.14 18.49 -3.68
CA ASP A 224 14.87 18.01 -4.84
C ASP A 224 13.85 17.46 -5.84
N THR A 225 13.64 18.18 -6.93
CA THR A 225 12.61 17.89 -7.93
C THR A 225 13.18 17.18 -9.16
N THR A 226 14.41 16.66 -9.09
CA THR A 226 15.08 16.01 -10.22
C THR A 226 14.20 14.90 -10.82
N GLU A 227 13.65 14.05 -9.95
CA GLU A 227 12.75 12.95 -10.34
C GLU A 227 11.31 13.38 -10.69
N LEU A 228 11.02 14.68 -10.69
CA LEU A 228 9.69 15.25 -10.98
C LEU A 228 9.62 15.97 -12.33
N PHE A 229 10.65 15.90 -13.17
CA PHE A 229 10.70 16.65 -14.42
C PHE A 229 9.51 16.36 -15.35
N MET A 230 9.11 15.09 -15.52
CA MET A 230 7.95 14.72 -16.33
C MET A 230 6.63 15.21 -15.71
N ASP A 231 6.51 15.18 -14.38
CA ASP A 231 5.33 15.65 -13.66
C ASP A 231 5.17 17.16 -13.83
N SER A 232 6.27 17.91 -13.68
CA SER A 232 6.31 19.35 -13.90
C SER A 232 5.98 19.71 -15.34
N ASP A 233 6.53 18.99 -16.32
CA ASP A 233 6.22 19.22 -17.74
C ASP A 233 4.74 18.93 -18.05
N ALA A 234 4.20 17.81 -17.54
CA ALA A 234 2.79 17.47 -17.68
C ALA A 234 1.86 18.52 -17.07
N LEU A 235 2.19 19.04 -15.88
CA LEU A 235 1.41 20.08 -15.21
C LEU A 235 1.50 21.43 -15.95
N LYS A 236 2.67 21.77 -16.50
CA LYS A 236 2.90 22.98 -17.29
C LYS A 236 2.10 22.96 -18.60
N ASN A 237 2.11 21.82 -19.30
CA ASN A 237 1.45 21.66 -20.59
C ASN A 237 -0.02 21.25 -20.46
N SER A 238 -0.53 21.07 -19.24
CA SER A 238 -1.92 20.69 -19.01
C SER A 238 -2.90 21.74 -19.55
N PRO A 239 -4.00 21.33 -20.21
CA PRO A 239 -5.08 22.25 -20.59
C PRO A 239 -5.84 22.80 -19.36
N TYR A 240 -5.59 22.27 -18.16
CA TYR A 240 -6.24 22.68 -16.92
C TYR A 240 -5.22 23.04 -15.86
N GLN A 241 -5.38 24.21 -15.24
CA GLN A 241 -4.58 24.59 -14.10
C GLN A 241 -4.96 23.76 -12.86
N LYS A 242 -4.15 22.72 -12.56
CA LYS A 242 -4.37 21.87 -11.38
C LYS A 242 -3.87 22.48 -10.08
N TYR A 243 -2.71 23.12 -10.13
CA TYR A 243 -2.00 23.60 -8.94
C TYR A 243 -1.85 25.12 -8.92
N ASN A 244 -2.11 25.67 -7.74
CA ASN A 244 -1.60 26.97 -7.35
C ASN A 244 -0.21 26.80 -6.70
N LYS A 245 0.48 27.91 -6.39
CA LYS A 245 1.81 27.89 -5.77
C LYS A 245 1.90 27.04 -4.48
N LYS A 246 0.83 26.99 -3.68
CA LYS A 246 0.79 26.21 -2.43
C LYS A 246 0.69 24.71 -2.71
N ASP A 247 -0.15 24.33 -3.67
CA ASP A 247 -0.30 22.94 -4.09
C ASP A 247 0.99 22.44 -4.76
N THR A 248 1.65 23.25 -5.60
CA THR A 248 2.96 22.94 -6.20
C THR A 248 4.00 22.64 -5.12
N LYS A 249 4.17 23.53 -4.13
CA LYS A 249 5.13 23.31 -3.04
C LYS A 249 4.86 22.04 -2.24
N LYS A 250 3.59 21.73 -1.97
CA LYS A 250 3.18 20.49 -1.30
C LYS A 250 3.53 19.27 -2.14
N PHE A 251 3.24 19.31 -3.45
CA PHE A 251 3.54 18.24 -4.40
C PHE A 251 5.04 17.95 -4.45
N GLU A 252 5.86 18.99 -4.67
CA GLU A 252 7.32 18.89 -4.73
C GLU A 252 7.91 18.35 -3.43
N ALA A 253 7.45 18.83 -2.26
CA ALA A 253 7.89 18.32 -0.97
C ALA A 253 7.46 16.87 -0.72
N LEU A 254 6.27 16.49 -1.17
CA LEU A 254 5.75 15.14 -0.99
C LEU A 254 6.50 14.11 -1.85
N TYR A 255 6.93 14.47 -3.05
CA TYR A 255 7.58 13.56 -4.00
C TYR A 255 9.06 13.84 -4.27
N SER A 256 9.67 14.74 -3.50
CA SER A 256 11.10 15.06 -3.56
C SER A 256 11.97 13.80 -3.48
N SER A 257 13.07 13.80 -4.24
CA SER A 257 14.18 12.87 -4.03
C SER A 257 14.80 13.06 -2.65
N VAL A 258 15.39 11.98 -2.11
CA VAL A 258 16.02 11.95 -0.80
C VAL A 258 17.38 11.26 -0.87
N ASN A 259 18.46 12.00 -0.67
CA ASN A 259 19.80 11.44 -0.58
C ASN A 259 19.88 10.34 0.49
N THR A 260 20.55 9.24 0.15
CA THR A 260 20.68 8.06 1.01
C THR A 260 22.08 7.48 1.00
N VAL A 261 22.29 6.38 1.72
CA VAL A 261 23.58 5.71 1.87
C VAL A 261 23.76 4.62 0.82
N TYR A 262 24.99 4.40 0.33
CA TYR A 262 25.31 3.26 -0.54
C TYR A 262 25.17 1.94 0.22
N SER A 263 24.09 1.21 -0.06
CA SER A 263 23.68 0.01 0.66
C SER A 263 22.57 -0.73 -0.09
N THR A 264 22.53 -2.05 0.02
CA THR A 264 21.40 -2.88 -0.46
C THR A 264 20.39 -3.19 0.67
N ASN A 265 20.68 -2.77 1.90
CA ASN A 265 19.80 -2.98 3.05
C ASN A 265 18.61 -2.00 3.06
N THR A 266 17.43 -2.49 2.67
CA THR A 266 16.16 -1.74 2.65
C THR A 266 15.80 -1.07 3.98
N ASP A 267 16.10 -1.67 5.14
CA ASP A 267 15.77 -1.07 6.46
C ASP A 267 16.55 0.23 6.71
N LYS A 268 17.79 0.33 6.21
CA LYS A 268 18.55 1.59 6.28
C LYS A 268 17.87 2.69 5.46
N HIS A 269 17.38 2.38 4.27
CA HIS A 269 16.68 3.32 3.41
C HIS A 269 15.33 3.75 3.97
N ILE A 270 14.55 2.81 4.53
CA ILE A 270 13.31 3.11 5.26
C ILE A 270 13.59 4.12 6.38
N SER A 271 14.65 3.91 7.16
CA SER A 271 15.04 4.83 8.24
C SER A 271 15.38 6.24 7.73
N VAL A 272 16.18 6.33 6.66
CA VAL A 272 16.52 7.60 6.00
C VAL A 272 15.27 8.31 5.50
N PHE A 273 14.37 7.60 4.82
CA PHE A 273 13.14 8.16 4.26
C PHE A 273 12.19 8.67 5.35
N LYS A 274 11.97 7.89 6.42
CA LYS A 274 11.16 8.33 7.58
C LYS A 274 11.78 9.56 8.27
N LYS A 275 13.11 9.61 8.38
CA LYS A 275 13.81 10.78 8.94
C LYS A 275 13.61 12.02 8.08
N TYR A 276 13.68 11.90 6.75
CA TYR A 276 13.37 12.98 5.81
C TYR A 276 11.94 13.50 5.99
N ARG A 277 10.94 12.59 5.98
CA ARG A 277 9.52 12.94 6.20
C ARG A 277 9.31 13.72 7.50
N LYS A 278 9.87 13.21 8.60
CA LYS A 278 9.79 13.83 9.93
C LYS A 278 10.47 15.21 9.97
N LYS A 279 11.67 15.33 9.41
CA LYS A 279 12.43 16.60 9.36
C LYS A 279 11.68 17.70 8.62
N ASN A 280 11.00 17.35 7.53
CA ASN A 280 10.28 18.30 6.67
C ASN A 280 8.82 18.50 7.08
N ASP A 281 8.41 18.00 8.26
CA ASP A 281 7.05 18.05 8.78
C ASP A 281 5.99 17.60 7.77
N ILE A 282 6.32 16.58 6.97
CA ILE A 282 5.40 16.01 5.99
C ILE A 282 4.41 15.14 6.76
N LYS A 283 3.15 15.56 6.79
CA LYS A 283 2.09 14.95 7.60
C LYS A 283 0.81 14.76 6.78
N PHE A 284 0.03 13.76 7.18
CA PHE A 284 -1.29 13.47 6.64
C PHE A 284 -2.32 13.65 7.75
N ALA A 285 -3.41 14.36 7.46
CA ALA A 285 -4.52 14.57 8.39
C ALA A 285 -5.39 13.30 8.49
N ASN A 286 -4.86 12.26 9.11
CA ASN A 286 -5.51 10.94 9.27
C ASN A 286 -6.83 10.99 10.07
N ASP A 287 -7.04 12.06 10.83
CA ASP A 287 -8.28 12.37 11.54
C ASP A 287 -9.41 12.81 10.59
N LYS A 288 -9.07 13.31 9.40
CA LYS A 288 -10.02 13.89 8.43
C LYS A 288 -10.33 12.98 7.26
N THR A 289 -9.52 11.97 7.01
CA THR A 289 -9.74 11.00 5.93
C THR A 289 -9.25 9.62 6.35
N LYS A 290 -10.02 8.61 5.96
CA LYS A 290 -9.64 7.19 6.07
C LYS A 290 -8.82 6.73 4.86
N ALA A 291 -8.80 7.52 3.78
CA ALA A 291 -7.99 7.23 2.62
C ALA A 291 -6.51 7.48 2.94
N SER A 292 -5.64 6.61 2.44
CA SER A 292 -4.19 6.68 2.66
C SER A 292 -3.45 6.77 1.34
N LEU A 293 -2.38 7.56 1.31
CA LEU A 293 -1.43 7.56 0.22
C LEU A 293 -0.59 6.28 0.31
N ILE A 294 -0.57 5.48 -0.74
CA ILE A 294 0.39 4.39 -0.88
C ILE A 294 1.50 4.84 -1.82
N THR A 295 2.75 4.69 -1.42
CA THR A 295 3.91 4.98 -2.28
C THR A 295 4.87 3.82 -2.33
N VAL A 296 5.37 3.50 -3.53
CA VAL A 296 6.50 2.58 -3.72
C VAL A 296 7.76 3.42 -3.89
N VAL A 297 8.70 3.25 -2.97
CA VAL A 297 9.96 4.00 -2.93
C VAL A 297 11.07 3.12 -3.49
N PHE A 298 11.82 3.67 -4.43
CA PHE A 298 12.94 3.03 -5.11
C PHE A 298 14.27 3.57 -4.58
N HIS A 299 15.33 2.80 -4.79
CA HIS A 299 16.71 3.22 -4.52
C HIS A 299 17.46 3.29 -5.85
N SER A 300 17.87 4.49 -6.25
CA SER A 300 18.83 4.68 -7.34
C SER A 300 20.24 4.77 -6.77
N SER A 301 21.19 4.06 -7.38
CA SER A 301 22.60 4.05 -7.00
C SER A 301 23.46 4.16 -8.27
N PHE A 302 23.95 5.37 -8.57
CA PHE A 302 24.84 5.62 -9.71
C PHE A 302 26.30 5.38 -9.36
N SER A 303 26.69 5.70 -8.14
CA SER A 303 28.05 5.49 -7.62
C SER A 303 28.02 5.28 -6.12
N LYS A 304 29.17 4.99 -5.50
CA LYS A 304 29.29 4.92 -4.03
C LYS A 304 28.93 6.25 -3.33
N LYS A 305 28.87 7.37 -4.07
CA LYS A 305 28.58 8.71 -3.55
C LYS A 305 27.23 9.26 -3.99
N GLU A 306 26.63 8.70 -5.03
CA GLU A 306 25.38 9.18 -5.64
C GLU A 306 24.30 8.12 -5.45
N ASN A 307 23.55 8.28 -4.36
CA ASN A 307 22.47 7.37 -3.96
C ASN A 307 21.26 8.19 -3.52
N GLU A 308 20.10 7.89 -4.07
CA GLU A 308 18.86 8.59 -3.76
C GLU A 308 17.68 7.64 -3.62
N LEU A 309 16.69 8.08 -2.85
CA LEU A 309 15.37 7.47 -2.76
C LEU A 309 14.37 8.37 -3.45
N PHE A 310 13.54 7.79 -4.29
CA PHE A 310 12.46 8.51 -4.97
C PHE A 310 11.19 7.67 -5.03
N ILE A 311 10.05 8.35 -5.16
CA ILE A 311 8.75 7.68 -5.29
C ILE A 311 8.51 7.40 -6.77
N GLY A 312 8.68 6.14 -7.15
CA GLY A 312 8.43 5.66 -8.52
C GLY A 312 6.96 5.31 -8.76
N HIS A 313 6.17 5.07 -7.72
CA HIS A 313 4.73 4.86 -7.86
C HIS A 313 3.92 5.39 -6.67
N ALA A 314 2.70 5.85 -6.94
CA ALA A 314 1.76 6.32 -5.94
C ALA A 314 0.31 5.94 -6.28
N GLY A 315 -0.51 5.73 -5.25
CA GLY A 315 -1.95 5.56 -5.40
C GLY A 315 -2.69 5.82 -4.10
N VAL A 316 -4.01 5.74 -4.14
CA VAL A 316 -4.88 6.05 -2.99
C VAL A 316 -5.58 4.78 -2.54
N LEU A 317 -5.31 4.33 -1.32
CA LEU A 317 -5.98 3.20 -0.70
C LEU A 317 -7.15 3.70 0.15
N VAL A 318 -8.35 3.18 -0.10
CA VAL A 318 -9.55 3.51 0.68
C VAL A 318 -10.08 2.25 1.35
N PRO A 319 -10.15 2.23 2.69
CA PRO A 319 -10.75 1.12 3.41
C PRO A 319 -12.27 1.07 3.21
N LEU A 320 -12.78 -0.13 3.00
CA LEU A 320 -14.20 -0.43 2.88
C LEU A 320 -14.69 -1.20 4.11
N LYS A 321 -15.99 -1.52 4.12
CA LYS A 321 -16.56 -2.47 5.08
C LYS A 321 -15.87 -3.83 4.97
N ASN A 322 -15.91 -4.61 6.05
CA ASN A 322 -15.36 -5.97 6.13
C ASN A 322 -13.85 -6.08 5.84
N LYS A 323 -13.07 -5.03 6.17
CA LYS A 323 -11.62 -4.98 5.98
C LYS A 323 -11.16 -5.18 4.53
N LYS A 324 -12.02 -4.86 3.56
CA LYS A 324 -11.68 -4.79 2.14
C LYS A 324 -11.18 -3.40 1.77
N TYR A 325 -10.62 -3.25 0.57
CA TYR A 325 -10.07 -1.99 0.11
C TYR A 325 -10.37 -1.75 -1.36
N ILE A 326 -10.52 -0.49 -1.74
CA ILE A 326 -10.25 -0.06 -3.12
C ILE A 326 -8.90 0.64 -3.19
N PHE A 327 -8.20 0.47 -4.30
CA PHE A 327 -6.98 1.18 -4.64
C PHE A 327 -7.18 1.94 -5.94
N ILE A 328 -7.06 3.28 -5.87
CA ILE A 328 -7.16 4.17 -7.03
C ILE A 328 -5.77 4.40 -7.57
N GLU A 329 -5.61 4.16 -8.86
CA GLU A 329 -4.31 4.06 -9.50
C GLU A 329 -4.31 4.62 -10.92
N LYS A 330 -3.15 5.16 -11.30
CA LYS A 330 -2.82 5.56 -12.66
C LYS A 330 -1.36 5.17 -12.93
N LEU A 331 -1.14 3.96 -13.47
CA LEU A 331 0.20 3.34 -13.58
C LEU A 331 1.28 4.24 -14.17
N SER A 332 0.97 4.92 -15.27
CA SER A 332 1.85 5.85 -15.98
C SER A 332 1.00 6.95 -16.63
N PHE A 333 1.63 7.91 -17.29
CA PHE A 333 0.97 8.93 -18.12
C PHE A 333 0.04 8.34 -19.18
N GLN A 334 0.47 7.26 -19.84
CA GLN A 334 -0.25 6.60 -20.94
C GLN A 334 -1.12 5.43 -20.50
N SER A 335 -0.99 4.95 -19.26
CA SER A 335 -1.82 3.84 -18.81
C SER A 335 -3.21 4.34 -18.39
N PRO A 336 -4.28 3.57 -18.59
CA PRO A 336 -5.62 3.94 -18.12
C PRO A 336 -5.73 4.13 -16.61
N TYR A 337 -6.68 4.97 -16.18
CA TYR A 337 -7.10 5.01 -14.79
C TYR A 337 -7.70 3.66 -14.38
N GLN A 338 -7.42 3.27 -13.14
CA GLN A 338 -7.83 1.99 -12.59
C GLN A 338 -8.32 2.14 -11.16
N VAL A 339 -9.30 1.30 -10.82
CA VAL A 339 -9.69 1.04 -9.43
C VAL A 339 -9.64 -0.46 -9.20
N ILE A 340 -8.86 -0.88 -8.21
CA ILE A 340 -8.67 -2.29 -7.86
C ILE A 340 -9.34 -2.56 -6.51
N LYS A 341 -10.19 -3.58 -6.46
CA LYS A 341 -10.77 -4.12 -5.23
C LYS A 341 -9.87 -5.23 -4.68
N PHE A 342 -9.41 -5.04 -3.45
CA PHE A 342 -8.60 -5.98 -2.68
C PHE A 342 -9.40 -6.52 -1.49
N GLU A 343 -9.24 -7.81 -1.20
CA GLU A 343 -9.78 -8.46 0.00
C GLU A 343 -8.91 -8.20 1.23
N SER A 344 -7.64 -7.82 1.04
CA SER A 344 -6.71 -7.44 2.12
C SER A 344 -5.54 -6.59 1.61
N LYS A 345 -4.84 -5.91 2.51
CA LYS A 345 -3.57 -5.23 2.19
C LYS A 345 -2.46 -6.19 1.76
N GLN A 346 -2.57 -7.47 2.08
CA GLN A 346 -1.61 -8.50 1.64
C GLN A 346 -1.68 -8.68 0.12
N GLN A 347 -2.88 -8.63 -0.47
CA GLN A 347 -3.04 -8.62 -1.92
C GLN A 347 -2.52 -7.34 -2.57
N LEU A 348 -2.65 -6.18 -1.89
CA LEU A 348 -2.02 -4.93 -2.34
C LEU A 348 -0.49 -5.06 -2.35
N ASN A 349 0.11 -5.61 -1.28
CA ASN A 349 1.56 -5.86 -1.24
C ASN A 349 1.98 -6.80 -2.37
N GLU A 350 1.27 -7.92 -2.55
CA GLU A 350 1.50 -8.86 -3.65
C GLU A 350 1.46 -8.16 -5.01
N TYR A 351 0.44 -7.34 -5.25
CA TYR A 351 0.28 -6.60 -6.49
C TYR A 351 1.45 -5.66 -6.76
N LEU A 352 1.79 -4.80 -5.79
CA LEU A 352 2.84 -3.80 -5.96
C LEU A 352 4.23 -4.42 -6.03
N MET A 353 4.55 -5.39 -5.15
CA MET A 353 5.87 -6.02 -5.15
C MET A 353 6.08 -6.89 -6.38
N ARG A 354 5.03 -7.53 -6.93
CA ARG A 354 5.17 -8.24 -8.21
C ARG A 354 5.48 -7.31 -9.37
N MET A 355 4.97 -6.09 -9.31
CA MET A 355 5.17 -5.10 -10.36
C MET A 355 6.54 -4.43 -10.28
N TYR A 356 7.02 -4.14 -9.06
CA TYR A 356 8.16 -3.25 -8.86
C TYR A 356 9.42 -3.92 -8.29
N ASP A 357 9.32 -5.06 -7.59
CA ASP A 357 10.50 -5.84 -7.15
C ASP A 357 10.93 -6.80 -8.29
N THR A 358 11.40 -6.19 -9.38
CA THR A 358 11.78 -6.90 -10.62
C THR A 358 13.27 -6.89 -10.91
N GLU A 359 14.04 -5.99 -10.27
CA GLU A 359 15.48 -5.90 -10.43
C GLU A 359 16.19 -7.14 -9.87
N TRP A 360 17.19 -7.63 -10.59
CA TRP A 360 18.00 -8.77 -10.18
C TRP A 360 19.47 -8.46 -10.39
N GLY A 361 20.30 -8.77 -9.38
CA GLY A 361 21.76 -8.60 -9.45
C GLY A 361 22.26 -7.15 -9.47
N GLN A 362 21.41 -6.17 -9.13
CA GLN A 362 21.80 -4.77 -8.99
C GLN A 362 22.28 -4.47 -7.57
N ASP A 363 23.18 -3.48 -7.44
CA ASP A 363 23.66 -2.96 -6.15
C ASP A 363 22.64 -2.01 -5.47
N THR A 364 21.38 -2.05 -5.90
CA THR A 364 20.27 -1.28 -5.34
C THR A 364 19.57 -2.07 -4.23
N ALA A 365 18.84 -1.34 -3.38
CA ALA A 365 18.00 -1.97 -2.37
C ALA A 365 16.64 -2.31 -3.00
N LYS A 366 16.00 -3.38 -2.51
CA LYS A 366 14.64 -3.70 -2.94
C LYS A 366 13.69 -2.54 -2.64
N PRO A 367 12.70 -2.28 -3.51
CA PRO A 367 11.71 -1.23 -3.28
C PRO A 367 10.89 -1.53 -2.02
N PHE A 368 10.41 -0.47 -1.37
CA PHE A 368 9.57 -0.59 -0.18
C PHE A 368 8.29 0.23 -0.29
N ILE A 369 7.26 -0.24 0.41
CA ILE A 369 5.92 0.34 0.34
C ILE A 369 5.63 1.12 1.62
N MET A 370 5.24 2.38 1.45
CA MET A 370 4.76 3.23 2.53
C MET A 370 3.24 3.39 2.42
N GLU A 371 2.55 3.39 3.56
CA GLU A 371 1.20 3.89 3.75
C GLU A 371 1.30 5.18 4.56
N ASN A 372 1.05 6.31 3.90
CA ASN A 372 1.37 7.65 4.39
C ASN A 372 2.86 7.76 4.78
N ASN A 373 3.16 7.89 6.08
CA ASN A 373 4.51 8.03 6.60
C ASN A 373 5.06 6.74 7.24
N ASP A 374 4.28 5.67 7.28
CA ASP A 374 4.67 4.39 7.86
C ASP A 374 4.84 3.34 6.78
N VAL A 375 5.70 2.35 7.07
CA VAL A 375 5.83 1.20 6.18
C VAL A 375 4.51 0.44 6.20
N LEU A 376 4.03 0.00 5.03
CA LEU A 376 2.83 -0.83 4.94
C LEU A 376 3.00 -2.03 5.88
N SER A 377 2.04 -2.28 6.76
CA SER A 377 2.24 -3.22 7.88
C SER A 377 2.61 -4.64 7.42
N CYS A 378 2.02 -5.09 6.31
CA CYS A 378 2.29 -6.39 5.70
C CYS A 378 3.38 -6.35 4.62
N TYR A 379 4.18 -5.28 4.57
CA TYR A 379 5.26 -5.13 3.61
C TYR A 379 6.24 -6.30 3.68
N HIS A 380 6.45 -6.94 2.54
CA HIS A 380 7.50 -7.94 2.35
C HIS A 380 7.81 -8.10 0.86
N SER A 381 9.06 -8.41 0.55
CA SER A 381 9.47 -8.93 -0.77
C SER A 381 8.74 -10.24 -1.07
N VAL A 382 8.28 -10.38 -2.31
CA VAL A 382 7.51 -11.55 -2.76
C VAL A 382 8.29 -12.50 -3.67
N ARG A 383 9.51 -12.14 -4.08
CA ARG A 383 10.39 -12.96 -4.94
C ARG A 383 11.64 -13.45 -4.22
#